data_AF-A0A2T2P291-F1
#
_entry.id   AF-A0A2T2P291-F1
#
_cell.length_a   1.000
_cell.length_b   1.000
_cell.length_c   1.000
_cell.angle_alpha   90.00
_cell.angle_beta   90.00
_cell.angle_gamma   90.00
#
_symmetry.space_group_name_H-M   'P 1'
#
loop_
_entity.id
_entity.type
_entity.pdbx_description
1 polymer ?
#
loop_
_entity_poly.entity_id
_entity_poly.type
_entity_poly.pdbx_seq_one_letter_code
_entity_poly.pdbx_strand_id
1 'polypeptide(L)'
;MYCRGGADPTKDEPNTNLAVNPLYQLSKEDWWFQHHRGCDAAPPSEGEYLELPANGEFTVELAHNRAHTTLSYDGKFVTDWPDGEQHPDDWNGWGGEGTDAVCLKDGALHTWNESSAAGTAFAISYQSELKDVTMENLVVFTTKYHTPWKRLTTYQVPDLPACPEGGCHCAWLWVPTGCGEGNMYMQGFKCNVTNATSTRTLAPAQAPAYCEDDPTKCVTGAKQMIAWHQSTGNNIETDPGMTPNYNQKCGWAEGAQTDIFEGGEDSLGGETGSATHATPSTSSSTSAVSAESTGIALIKAQVSGYPVSASVSMSPVPSKPCTRRQPRASARAVVQRRA
;
A
#
# COMPACT_ATOMS: atom_id res chain seq x y z
N MET A 1 -11.03 0.14 8.04
CA MET A 1 -9.74 0.81 8.29
C MET A 1 -9.89 1.84 9.40
N TYR A 2 -8.82 2.13 10.12
CA TYR A 2 -8.78 3.29 11.03
C TYR A 2 -9.00 4.58 10.23
N CYS A 3 -9.66 5.59 10.81
CA CYS A 3 -9.89 6.87 10.16
C CYS A 3 -10.73 6.83 8.87
N ARG A 4 -11.57 5.79 8.65
CA ARG A 4 -12.41 5.68 7.43
C ARG A 4 -13.23 6.94 7.18
N GLY A 5 -13.89 7.45 8.21
CA GLY A 5 -14.73 8.65 8.18
C GLY A 5 -14.02 9.95 8.51
N GLY A 6 -12.69 9.93 8.70
CA GLY A 6 -11.94 11.00 9.36
C GLY A 6 -11.59 10.65 10.81
N ALA A 7 -11.04 11.63 11.54
CA ALA A 7 -10.55 11.46 12.92
C ALA A 7 -11.65 11.39 13.99
N ASP A 8 -12.84 11.92 13.68
CA ASP A 8 -13.98 11.90 14.59
C ASP A 8 -14.82 10.64 14.30
N PRO A 9 -14.77 9.61 15.15
CA PRO A 9 -15.48 8.36 14.89
C PRO A 9 -17.01 8.51 14.94
N THR A 10 -17.52 9.67 15.37
CA THR A 10 -18.96 9.97 15.38
C THR A 10 -19.44 10.58 14.06
N LYS A 11 -18.52 10.90 13.14
CA LYS A 11 -18.80 11.48 11.84
C LYS A 11 -18.34 10.55 10.72
N ASP A 12 -19.11 10.56 9.64
CA ASP A 12 -18.70 9.92 8.39
C ASP A 12 -18.49 11.01 7.33
N GLU A 13 -17.23 11.27 6.99
CA GLU A 13 -16.85 12.21 5.93
C GLU A 13 -16.58 11.45 4.61
N PRO A 14 -17.56 11.35 3.69
CA PRO A 14 -17.40 10.55 2.48
C PRO A 14 -16.37 11.12 1.48
N ASN A 15 -15.96 12.38 1.63
CA ASN A 15 -14.94 13.04 0.80
C ASN A 15 -13.60 13.27 1.53
N THR A 16 -13.35 12.53 2.60
CA THR A 16 -12.14 12.76 3.39
C THR A 16 -10.88 12.30 2.66
N ASN A 17 -9.82 13.09 2.81
CA ASN A 17 -8.46 12.78 2.39
C ASN A 17 -7.50 12.77 3.60
N LEU A 18 -8.03 12.71 4.83
CA LEU A 18 -7.22 12.82 6.04
C LEU A 18 -6.13 11.75 6.13
N ALA A 19 -6.53 10.50 5.86
CA ALA A 19 -5.70 9.31 5.89
C ALA A 19 -4.64 9.26 4.78
N VAL A 20 -4.78 10.07 3.72
CA VAL A 20 -3.93 9.98 2.53
C VAL A 20 -2.74 10.92 2.54
N ASN A 21 -2.66 11.94 3.42
CA ASN A 21 -1.54 12.87 3.37
C ASN A 21 -0.26 12.21 3.92
N PRO A 22 0.93 12.56 3.40
CA PRO A 22 2.19 11.91 3.79
C PRO A 22 2.55 12.12 5.27
N LEU A 23 3.41 11.24 5.78
CA LEU A 23 4.07 11.34 7.08
C LEU A 23 5.52 11.76 6.86
N TYR A 24 5.90 12.91 7.41
CA TYR A 24 7.22 13.52 7.19
C TYR A 24 7.63 14.39 8.36
N GLN A 25 8.87 14.23 8.84
CA GLN A 25 9.45 14.97 9.96
C GLN A 25 8.60 14.95 11.25
N LEU A 26 7.84 13.88 11.48
CA LEU A 26 7.05 13.68 12.68
C LEU A 26 7.84 12.90 13.73
N SER A 27 7.50 13.04 15.02
CA SER A 27 8.07 12.15 16.04
C SER A 27 7.44 10.76 15.91
N LYS A 28 8.08 9.73 16.49
CA LYS A 28 7.53 8.37 16.54
C LYS A 28 6.10 8.33 17.03
N GLU A 29 5.82 9.05 18.11
CA GLU A 29 4.50 9.13 18.72
C GLU A 29 3.46 9.73 17.76
N ASP A 30 3.87 10.66 16.89
CA ASP A 30 3.00 11.37 15.95
C ASP A 30 2.74 10.61 14.64
N TRP A 31 3.76 9.94 14.08
CA TRP A 31 3.57 9.19 12.83
C TRP A 31 3.02 7.79 13.05
N TRP A 32 3.21 7.19 14.23
CA TRP A 32 2.72 5.85 14.54
C TRP A 32 1.20 5.78 14.38
N PHE A 33 0.74 4.92 13.46
CA PHE A 33 -0.69 4.79 13.10
C PHE A 33 -1.39 6.13 12.80
N GLN A 34 -0.64 7.11 12.30
CA GLN A 34 -1.10 8.48 12.02
C GLN A 34 -1.69 9.22 13.25
N HIS A 35 -1.13 9.03 14.45
CA HIS A 35 -1.59 9.66 15.69
C HIS A 35 -1.73 11.19 15.61
N HIS A 36 -0.83 11.90 14.93
CA HIS A 36 -0.90 13.37 14.80
C HIS A 36 -2.19 13.89 14.16
N ARG A 37 -2.96 13.01 13.51
CA ARG A 37 -4.29 13.29 12.94
C ARG A 37 -5.44 12.61 13.70
N GLY A 38 -5.16 11.93 14.81
CA GLY A 38 -6.14 11.22 15.64
C GLY A 38 -6.65 9.91 15.05
N CYS A 39 -5.96 9.34 14.06
CA CYS A 39 -6.48 8.17 13.35
C CYS A 39 -6.40 6.87 14.13
N ASP A 40 -5.39 6.70 14.98
CA ASP A 40 -5.28 5.59 15.92
C ASP A 40 -6.42 5.55 16.95
N ALA A 41 -7.06 6.69 17.21
CA ALA A 41 -8.24 6.81 18.08
C ALA A 41 -9.59 6.66 17.34
N ALA A 42 -9.57 6.45 16.01
CA ALA A 42 -10.76 6.30 15.17
C ALA A 42 -10.82 4.89 14.55
N PRO A 43 -11.11 3.83 15.33
CA PRO A 43 -11.13 2.46 14.83
C PRO A 43 -12.26 2.23 13.81
N PRO A 44 -12.18 1.17 12.98
CA PRO A 44 -13.32 0.72 12.19
C PRO A 44 -14.50 0.31 13.08
N SER A 45 -15.68 0.13 12.48
CA SER A 45 -16.87 -0.31 13.23
C SER A 45 -16.65 -1.72 13.78
N GLU A 46 -17.35 -2.06 14.86
CA GLU A 46 -17.29 -3.41 15.43
C GLU A 46 -17.65 -4.47 14.37
N GLY A 47 -16.83 -5.52 14.28
CA GLY A 47 -16.98 -6.60 13.30
C GLY A 47 -16.41 -6.29 11.91
N GLU A 48 -15.93 -5.08 11.64
CA GLU A 48 -15.27 -4.76 10.36
C GLU A 48 -13.77 -5.09 10.40
N TYR A 49 -13.40 -6.15 9.67
CA TYR A 49 -12.01 -6.57 9.48
C TYR A 49 -11.61 -6.55 8.01
N LEU A 50 -10.34 -6.27 7.75
CA LEU A 50 -9.69 -6.68 6.51
C LEU A 50 -9.41 -8.19 6.58
N GLU A 51 -10.10 -8.98 5.76
CA GLU A 51 -9.94 -10.43 5.73
C GLU A 51 -8.72 -10.84 4.91
N LEU A 52 -7.86 -11.66 5.52
CA LEU A 52 -6.61 -12.15 4.95
C LEU A 52 -6.71 -13.67 4.79
N PRO A 53 -7.04 -14.20 3.59
CA PRO A 53 -7.11 -15.65 3.39
C PRO A 53 -5.70 -16.24 3.36
N ALA A 54 -5.35 -17.07 4.34
CA ALA A 54 -4.04 -17.74 4.40
C ALA A 54 -3.78 -18.55 3.12
N ASN A 55 -2.56 -18.45 2.56
CA ASN A 55 -2.17 -18.98 1.25
C ASN A 55 -3.04 -18.51 0.06
N GLY A 56 -3.81 -17.45 0.23
CA GLY A 56 -4.65 -16.86 -0.80
C GLY A 56 -4.18 -15.46 -1.18
N GLU A 57 -5.14 -14.66 -1.63
CA GLU A 57 -4.93 -13.26 -1.98
C GLU A 57 -6.11 -12.41 -1.52
N PHE A 58 -5.86 -11.11 -1.34
CA PHE A 58 -6.89 -10.12 -1.04
C PHE A 58 -6.68 -8.88 -1.89
N THR A 59 -7.77 -8.23 -2.29
CA THR A 59 -7.75 -6.99 -3.08
C THR A 59 -8.18 -5.82 -2.21
N VAL A 60 -7.46 -4.71 -2.33
CA VAL A 60 -7.77 -3.44 -1.67
C VAL A 60 -7.92 -2.31 -2.68
N GLU A 61 -8.51 -1.20 -2.23
CA GLU A 61 -8.61 0.04 -2.98
C GLU A 61 -7.57 1.05 -2.49
N LEU A 62 -6.74 1.55 -3.40
CA LEU A 62 -5.76 2.61 -3.20
C LEU A 62 -6.25 3.86 -3.94
N ALA A 63 -6.49 4.96 -3.23
CA ALA A 63 -7.05 6.17 -3.82
C ALA A 63 -6.52 7.44 -3.14
N HIS A 64 -6.53 8.55 -3.88
CA HIS A 64 -6.13 9.88 -3.38
C HIS A 64 -7.18 10.49 -2.44
N ASN A 65 -8.40 9.98 -2.46
CA ASN A 65 -9.50 10.41 -1.61
C ASN A 65 -10.46 9.23 -1.44
N ARG A 66 -11.11 9.13 -0.27
CA ARG A 66 -12.15 8.11 -0.06
C ARG A 66 -13.28 8.19 -1.08
N ALA A 67 -13.60 9.39 -1.59
CA ALA A 67 -14.61 9.59 -2.61
C ALA A 67 -14.41 8.73 -3.86
N HIS A 68 -13.16 8.36 -4.18
CA HIS A 68 -12.80 7.55 -5.35
C HIS A 68 -12.69 6.06 -5.03
N THR A 69 -13.28 5.62 -3.92
CA THR A 69 -13.38 4.22 -3.51
C THR A 69 -14.83 3.78 -3.43
N THR A 70 -15.08 2.47 -3.33
CA THR A 70 -16.44 1.96 -3.10
C THR A 70 -16.98 2.29 -1.70
N LEU A 71 -16.14 2.81 -0.81
CA LEU A 71 -16.52 3.17 0.56
C LEU A 71 -17.25 4.52 0.67
N SER A 72 -17.51 5.21 -0.45
CA SER A 72 -18.20 6.49 -0.48
C SER A 72 -19.10 6.63 -1.70
N TYR A 73 -20.19 7.41 -1.55
CA TYR A 73 -21.10 7.77 -2.64
C TYR A 73 -21.58 6.59 -3.49
N ASP A 74 -21.74 5.41 -2.87
CA ASP A 74 -22.11 4.16 -3.56
C ASP A 74 -21.20 3.83 -4.76
N GLY A 75 -19.92 4.22 -4.68
CA GLY A 75 -18.92 4.00 -5.74
C GLY A 75 -19.08 4.90 -6.97
N LYS A 76 -19.89 5.97 -6.90
CA LYS A 76 -20.20 6.83 -8.06
C LYS A 76 -18.98 7.48 -8.73
N PHE A 77 -17.93 7.79 -7.96
CA PHE A 77 -16.72 8.47 -8.46
C PHE A 77 -15.51 7.54 -8.60
N VAL A 78 -15.78 6.23 -8.65
CA VAL A 78 -14.76 5.21 -8.81
C VAL A 78 -14.37 5.08 -10.29
N THR A 79 -13.07 5.06 -10.57
CA THR A 79 -12.48 4.69 -11.86
C THR A 79 -11.45 3.58 -11.67
N ASP A 80 -10.70 3.21 -12.70
CA ASP A 80 -9.57 2.29 -12.54
C ASP A 80 -8.36 2.96 -11.87
N TRP A 81 -8.39 4.30 -11.78
CA TRP A 81 -7.26 5.11 -11.35
C TRP A 81 -7.47 5.69 -9.94
N PRO A 82 -6.41 5.80 -9.12
CA PRO A 82 -6.50 6.29 -7.74
C PRO A 82 -7.03 7.71 -7.58
N ASP A 83 -6.96 8.55 -8.61
CA ASP A 83 -7.38 9.95 -8.59
C ASP A 83 -8.85 10.17 -8.98
N GLY A 84 -9.59 9.11 -9.33
CA GLY A 84 -10.99 9.21 -9.77
C GLY A 84 -11.17 9.76 -11.19
N GLU A 85 -10.07 9.93 -11.94
CA GLU A 85 -10.08 10.36 -13.34
C GLU A 85 -9.85 9.16 -14.28
N GLN A 86 -9.88 9.41 -15.59
CA GLN A 86 -9.55 8.40 -16.60
C GLN A 86 -8.24 8.73 -17.31
N HIS A 87 -7.32 7.77 -17.29
CA HIS A 87 -6.03 7.82 -17.98
C HIS A 87 -5.90 6.64 -18.96
N PRO A 88 -5.06 6.77 -20.01
CA PRO A 88 -4.76 5.65 -20.90
C PRO A 88 -3.93 4.58 -20.18
N ASP A 89 -3.96 3.33 -20.65
CA ASP A 89 -3.23 2.23 -20.00
C ASP A 89 -1.71 2.45 -19.96
N ASP A 90 -1.18 3.17 -20.95
CA ASP A 90 0.22 3.57 -21.01
C ASP A 90 0.49 4.91 -20.31
N TRP A 91 -0.34 5.32 -19.34
CA TRP A 91 -0.20 6.60 -18.65
C TRP A 91 1.25 6.83 -18.19
N ASN A 92 1.80 7.95 -18.64
CA ASN A 92 3.19 8.28 -18.43
C ASN A 92 3.41 9.79 -18.41
N GLY A 93 4.56 10.18 -17.85
CA GLY A 93 5.03 11.55 -17.81
C GLY A 93 5.92 11.97 -18.97
N TRP A 94 5.92 11.26 -20.10
CA TRP A 94 6.70 11.65 -21.28
C TRP A 94 5.96 12.69 -22.13
N GLY A 95 6.67 13.73 -22.54
CA GLY A 95 6.13 14.78 -23.42
C GLY A 95 6.18 14.45 -24.91
N GLY A 96 6.70 13.28 -25.29
CA GLY A 96 6.96 12.85 -26.67
C GLY A 96 8.35 12.25 -26.85
N GLU A 97 8.74 11.95 -28.10
CA GLU A 97 10.08 11.43 -28.40
C GLU A 97 11.18 12.42 -27.98
N GLY A 98 12.15 11.94 -27.22
CA GLY A 98 13.34 12.71 -26.83
C GLY A 98 13.15 13.67 -25.66
N THR A 99 12.01 13.64 -24.96
CA THR A 99 11.82 14.40 -23.71
C THR A 99 12.10 13.54 -22.49
N ASP A 100 12.79 14.10 -21.50
CA ASP A 100 12.95 13.46 -20.19
C ASP A 100 11.59 13.21 -19.54
N ALA A 101 11.47 12.10 -18.81
CA ALA A 101 10.28 11.79 -18.04
C ALA A 101 10.09 12.85 -16.94
N VAL A 102 8.89 13.40 -16.84
CA VAL A 102 8.49 14.21 -15.68
C VAL A 102 7.58 13.39 -14.77
N CYS A 103 7.53 13.75 -13.49
CA CYS A 103 6.55 13.16 -12.58
C CYS A 103 5.13 13.37 -13.13
N LEU A 104 4.26 12.38 -12.92
CA LEU A 104 2.84 12.50 -13.25
C LEU A 104 2.24 13.71 -12.54
N LYS A 105 1.33 14.41 -13.23
CA LYS A 105 0.73 15.64 -12.74
C LYS A 105 -0.35 15.42 -11.67
N ASP A 106 -0.68 14.16 -11.35
CA ASP A 106 -1.62 13.84 -10.27
C ASP A 106 -1.07 14.22 -8.88
N GLY A 107 0.26 14.30 -8.76
CA GLY A 107 0.97 14.73 -7.56
C GLY A 107 1.00 13.75 -6.38
N ALA A 108 0.29 12.63 -6.44
CA ALA A 108 0.09 11.70 -5.32
C ALA A 108 0.52 10.25 -5.61
N LEU A 109 0.71 9.83 -6.87
CA LEU A 109 1.31 8.53 -7.20
C LEU A 109 2.84 8.52 -7.09
N HIS A 110 3.46 9.70 -7.07
CA HIS A 110 4.90 9.87 -6.90
C HIS A 110 5.72 9.01 -7.88
N THR A 111 5.35 9.06 -9.16
CA THR A 111 5.96 8.23 -10.19
C THR A 111 5.88 8.91 -11.56
N TRP A 112 6.54 8.37 -12.57
CA TRP A 112 6.40 8.81 -13.97
C TRP A 112 5.69 7.78 -14.85
N ASN A 113 5.58 6.52 -14.40
CA ASN A 113 4.84 5.42 -15.04
C ASN A 113 4.75 4.21 -14.08
N GLU A 114 4.06 3.13 -14.47
CA GLU A 114 3.92 1.93 -13.62
C GLU A 114 5.26 1.35 -13.14
N SER A 115 6.21 1.18 -14.05
CA SER A 115 7.48 0.51 -13.74
C SER A 115 8.35 1.29 -12.75
N SER A 116 8.09 2.58 -12.57
CA SER A 116 8.76 3.43 -11.59
C SER A 116 7.98 3.62 -10.28
N ALA A 117 6.79 3.04 -10.13
CA ALA A 117 6.11 3.03 -8.86
C ALA A 117 6.90 2.18 -7.84
N ALA A 118 7.05 2.71 -6.63
CA ALA A 118 8.06 2.27 -5.67
C ALA A 118 7.84 0.86 -5.10
N GLY A 119 6.59 0.42 -5.04
CA GLY A 119 6.15 -0.79 -4.34
C GLY A 119 5.62 -0.48 -2.94
N THR A 120 4.61 -1.25 -2.54
CA THR A 120 3.88 -1.12 -1.27
C THR A 120 3.88 -2.44 -0.51
N ALA A 121 3.49 -2.41 0.76
CA ALA A 121 3.45 -3.59 1.59
C ALA A 121 2.24 -3.61 2.52
N PHE A 122 1.93 -4.80 3.04
CA PHE A 122 1.11 -4.96 4.23
C PHE A 122 1.92 -5.64 5.34
N ALA A 123 1.71 -5.13 6.56
CA ALA A 123 2.23 -5.72 7.78
C ALA A 123 1.10 -6.14 8.72
N ILE A 124 1.38 -7.11 9.60
CA ILE A 124 0.43 -7.67 10.57
C ILE A 124 1.06 -7.78 11.96
N SER A 125 0.27 -7.52 13.00
CA SER A 125 0.58 -7.75 14.40
C SER A 125 -0.56 -8.53 15.06
N TYR A 126 -0.20 -9.60 15.77
CA TYR A 126 -1.13 -10.51 16.47
C TYR A 126 -1.55 -9.96 17.84
N GLN A 127 -1.76 -8.65 17.93
CA GLN A 127 -2.27 -7.97 19.10
C GLN A 127 -3.69 -7.50 18.84
N SER A 128 -4.63 -7.84 19.73
CA SER A 128 -6.03 -7.43 19.64
C SER A 128 -6.25 -5.96 19.97
N GLU A 129 -5.31 -5.34 20.69
CA GLU A 129 -5.36 -3.94 21.11
C GLU A 129 -4.25 -3.14 20.42
N LEU A 130 -4.61 -2.00 19.80
CA LEU A 130 -3.66 -1.21 19.00
C LEU A 130 -2.45 -0.71 19.82
N LYS A 131 -2.67 -0.38 21.10
CA LYS A 131 -1.61 0.12 22.00
C LYS A 131 -0.48 -0.90 22.23
N ASP A 132 -0.74 -2.18 22.00
CA ASP A 132 0.22 -3.27 22.19
C ASP A 132 0.98 -3.58 20.89
N VAL A 133 0.62 -2.93 19.77
CA VAL A 133 1.32 -3.01 18.49
C VAL A 133 2.61 -2.18 18.55
N THR A 134 3.73 -2.82 18.23
CA THR A 134 5.06 -2.20 18.20
C THR A 134 5.72 -2.43 16.84
N MET A 135 6.88 -1.80 16.60
CA MET A 135 7.66 -2.04 15.38
C MET A 135 8.08 -3.51 15.27
N GLU A 136 8.46 -4.11 16.40
CA GLU A 136 9.00 -5.47 16.49
C GLU A 136 7.92 -6.56 16.32
N ASN A 137 6.65 -6.24 16.53
CA ASN A 137 5.55 -7.19 16.34
C ASN A 137 4.67 -6.89 15.12
N LEU A 138 4.93 -5.80 14.40
CA LEU A 138 4.27 -5.45 13.13
C LEU A 138 5.13 -5.93 11.96
N VAL A 139 4.93 -7.19 11.56
CA VAL A 139 5.75 -7.90 10.57
C VAL A 139 5.20 -7.69 9.17
N VAL A 140 6.02 -7.22 8.23
CA VAL A 140 5.66 -7.16 6.81
C VAL A 140 5.49 -8.58 6.27
N PHE A 141 4.27 -8.93 5.86
CA PHE A 141 3.93 -10.29 5.39
C PHE A 141 3.73 -10.38 3.88
N THR A 142 3.60 -9.25 3.19
CA THR A 142 3.45 -9.23 1.73
C THR A 142 3.92 -7.90 1.16
N THR A 143 4.47 -7.94 -0.06
CA THR A 143 4.81 -6.75 -0.83
C THR A 143 4.25 -6.85 -2.24
N LYS A 144 4.06 -5.69 -2.86
CA LYS A 144 3.62 -5.57 -4.25
C LYS A 144 4.45 -4.48 -4.93
N TYR A 145 5.25 -4.85 -5.89
CA TYR A 145 6.10 -3.96 -6.68
C TYR A 145 5.23 -3.13 -7.61
N HIS A 146 5.79 -2.02 -8.10
CA HIS A 146 5.11 -1.17 -9.08
C HIS A 146 3.74 -0.67 -8.59
N THR A 147 3.65 -0.38 -7.29
CA THR A 147 2.46 0.18 -6.65
C THR A 147 2.81 1.40 -5.79
N PRO A 148 1.85 2.30 -5.50
CA PRO A 148 0.49 2.35 -6.06
C PRO A 148 0.50 2.65 -7.58
N TRP A 149 -0.50 2.15 -8.31
CA TRP A 149 -0.66 2.43 -9.73
C TRP A 149 -2.13 2.47 -10.15
N LYS A 150 -2.80 1.31 -10.13
CA LYS A 150 -4.26 1.21 -10.27
C LYS A 150 -4.92 1.27 -8.89
N ARG A 151 -6.20 1.65 -8.87
CA ARG A 151 -6.97 1.70 -7.62
C ARG A 151 -7.10 0.32 -7.00
N LEU A 152 -7.44 -0.71 -7.78
CA LEU A 152 -7.49 -2.07 -7.28
C LEU A 152 -6.09 -2.68 -7.28
N THR A 153 -5.65 -3.14 -6.12
CA THR A 153 -4.37 -3.83 -5.96
C THR A 153 -4.57 -5.11 -5.16
N THR A 154 -4.05 -6.22 -5.69
CA THR A 154 -4.14 -7.54 -5.07
C THR A 154 -2.80 -7.94 -4.46
N TYR A 155 -2.84 -8.46 -3.23
CA TYR A 155 -1.69 -8.91 -2.46
C TYR A 155 -1.85 -10.38 -2.09
N GLN A 156 -0.74 -11.12 -2.12
CA GLN A 156 -0.70 -12.53 -1.71
C GLN A 156 -0.48 -12.64 -0.21
N VAL A 157 -1.06 -13.66 0.43
CA VAL A 157 -0.94 -13.91 1.88
C VAL A 157 -0.16 -15.21 2.10
N PRO A 158 0.88 -15.24 2.95
CA PRO A 158 1.57 -16.48 3.29
C PRO A 158 0.70 -17.36 4.20
N ASP A 159 1.23 -18.48 4.66
CA ASP A 159 0.55 -19.42 5.57
C ASP A 159 0.45 -18.87 7.01
N LEU A 160 -0.23 -17.73 7.16
CA LEU A 160 -0.41 -17.01 8.42
C LEU A 160 -1.28 -17.84 9.40
N PRO A 161 -0.93 -17.87 10.70
CA PRO A 161 -1.80 -18.46 11.71
C PRO A 161 -3.07 -17.63 11.96
N ALA A 162 -4.02 -18.20 12.69
CA ALA A 162 -5.24 -17.49 13.05
C ALA A 162 -4.94 -16.31 14.01
N CYS A 163 -5.67 -15.21 13.83
CA CYS A 163 -5.64 -14.10 14.78
C CYS A 163 -6.23 -14.49 16.15
N PRO A 164 -5.82 -13.83 17.24
CA PRO A 164 -6.47 -14.00 18.54
C PRO A 164 -7.92 -13.49 18.51
N GLU A 165 -8.67 -13.76 19.58
CA GLU A 165 -9.97 -13.14 19.81
C GLU A 165 -9.87 -11.60 19.75
N GLY A 166 -10.81 -10.96 19.07
CA GLY A 166 -10.76 -9.51 18.79
C GLY A 166 -9.96 -9.11 17.54
N GLY A 167 -9.36 -10.09 16.85
CA GLY A 167 -8.64 -9.92 15.60
C GLY A 167 -7.20 -9.42 15.79
N CYS A 168 -6.56 -9.12 14.66
CA CYS A 168 -5.22 -8.56 14.58
C CYS A 168 -5.26 -7.09 14.16
N HIS A 169 -4.08 -6.46 14.17
CA HIS A 169 -3.85 -5.16 13.55
C HIS A 169 -2.97 -5.29 12.33
N CYS A 170 -3.35 -4.63 11.24
CA CYS A 170 -2.57 -4.56 10.02
C CYS A 170 -2.28 -3.12 9.61
N ALA A 171 -1.25 -2.94 8.79
CA ALA A 171 -0.94 -1.65 8.20
C ALA A 171 -0.60 -1.79 6.71
N TRP A 172 -1.21 -0.97 5.87
CA TRP A 172 -0.71 -0.70 4.52
C TRP A 172 0.42 0.31 4.61
N LEU A 173 1.48 0.10 3.83
CA LEU A 173 2.74 0.82 3.97
C LEU A 173 3.32 1.20 2.61
N TRP A 174 3.87 2.41 2.53
CA TRP A 174 4.50 2.90 1.30
C TRP A 174 5.59 3.94 1.57
N VAL A 175 6.66 3.89 0.77
CA VAL A 175 7.67 4.95 0.66
C VAL A 175 7.80 5.30 -0.83
N PRO A 176 7.33 6.48 -1.28
CA PRO A 176 7.44 6.90 -2.68
C PRO A 176 8.90 7.11 -3.10
N THR A 177 9.18 7.03 -4.39
CA THR A 177 10.54 7.20 -4.94
C THR A 177 10.58 8.21 -6.08
N GLY A 178 11.65 8.99 -6.17
CA GLY A 178 11.98 9.86 -7.31
C GLY A 178 11.14 11.13 -7.50
N CYS A 179 9.87 11.13 -7.10
CA CYS A 179 8.96 12.26 -7.30
C CYS A 179 8.49 12.86 -5.98
N GLY A 180 8.62 14.17 -5.82
CA GLY A 180 8.17 14.90 -4.62
C GLY A 180 9.13 14.82 -3.44
N GLU A 181 8.66 15.27 -2.27
CA GLU A 181 9.41 15.19 -1.01
C GLU A 181 9.52 13.73 -0.55
N GLY A 182 10.71 13.28 -0.17
CA GLY A 182 10.87 11.93 0.39
C GLY A 182 10.11 11.82 1.72
N ASN A 183 9.14 10.91 1.78
CA ASN A 183 8.24 10.75 2.92
C ASN A 183 7.84 9.27 3.07
N MET A 184 6.91 8.96 3.98
CA MET A 184 6.29 7.65 4.06
C MET A 184 4.78 7.75 4.27
N TYR A 185 4.08 6.67 3.97
CA TYR A 185 2.65 6.51 4.22
C TYR A 185 2.39 5.24 5.00
N MET A 186 1.40 5.32 5.89
CA MET A 186 0.96 4.21 6.73
C MET A 186 -0.54 4.32 6.90
N GLN A 187 -1.30 3.25 6.68
CA GLN A 187 -2.74 3.20 6.97
C GLN A 187 -3.07 1.97 7.81
N GLY A 188 -3.63 2.19 9.00
CA GLY A 188 -3.99 1.11 9.93
C GLY A 188 -5.33 0.43 9.61
N PHE A 189 -5.43 -0.85 9.92
CA PHE A 189 -6.63 -1.69 9.81
C PHE A 189 -6.76 -2.59 11.04
N LYS A 190 -8.00 -2.89 11.44
CA LYS A 190 -8.27 -4.19 12.07
C LYS A 190 -8.33 -5.23 10.96
N CYS A 191 -7.69 -6.38 11.16
CA CYS A 191 -7.63 -7.46 10.20
C CYS A 191 -7.83 -8.80 10.87
N ASN A 192 -8.18 -9.81 10.07
CA ASN A 192 -8.37 -11.16 10.55
C ASN A 192 -7.86 -12.16 9.50
N VAL A 193 -7.26 -13.26 9.95
CA VAL A 193 -6.78 -14.31 9.06
C VAL A 193 -7.88 -15.36 8.90
N THR A 194 -8.27 -15.63 7.66
CA THR A 194 -9.26 -16.66 7.31
C THR A 194 -8.57 -17.88 6.72
N ASN A 195 -9.22 -19.04 6.80
CA ASN A 195 -8.69 -20.31 6.31
C ASN A 195 -7.33 -20.71 6.92
N ALA A 196 -6.98 -20.15 8.09
CA ALA A 196 -5.72 -20.46 8.75
C ALA A 196 -5.68 -21.92 9.21
N THR A 197 -4.68 -22.65 8.71
CA THR A 197 -4.34 -24.00 9.17
C THR A 197 -2.99 -24.06 9.89
N SER A 198 -2.15 -23.05 9.67
CA SER A 198 -0.85 -22.91 10.32
C SER A 198 -0.98 -22.61 11.80
N THR A 199 -0.04 -23.13 12.58
CA THR A 199 0.19 -22.78 13.99
C THR A 199 1.55 -22.12 14.21
N ARG A 200 2.27 -21.78 13.12
CA ARG A 200 3.60 -21.18 13.19
C ARG A 200 3.50 -19.74 13.68
N THR A 201 4.26 -19.40 14.71
CA THR A 201 4.39 -18.02 15.19
C THR A 201 5.26 -17.21 14.25
N LEU A 202 4.92 -15.93 14.05
CA LEU A 202 5.80 -14.99 13.37
C LEU A 202 7.02 -14.69 14.25
N ALA A 203 8.20 -14.62 13.62
CA ALA A 203 9.39 -14.15 14.31
C ALA A 203 9.29 -12.63 14.59
N PRO A 204 9.96 -12.13 15.65
CA PRO A 204 10.08 -10.69 15.86
C PRO A 204 10.69 -9.98 14.64
N ALA A 205 10.05 -8.89 14.23
CA ALA A 205 10.45 -8.11 13.07
C ALA A 205 11.76 -7.34 13.34
N GLN A 206 12.70 -7.48 12.41
CA GLN A 206 13.98 -6.77 12.42
C GLN A 206 13.94 -5.53 11.52
N ALA A 207 14.66 -4.47 11.90
CA ALA A 207 14.77 -3.29 11.05
C ALA A 207 15.34 -3.68 9.66
N PRO A 208 14.75 -3.21 8.55
CA PRO A 208 15.26 -3.50 7.22
C PRO A 208 16.59 -2.78 6.97
N ALA A 209 17.37 -3.28 6.02
CA ALA A 209 18.60 -2.63 5.57
C ALA A 209 18.49 -2.28 4.08
N TYR A 210 19.06 -1.15 3.68
CA TYR A 210 19.24 -0.84 2.27
C TYR A 210 20.38 -1.70 1.73
N CYS A 211 20.08 -2.56 0.77
CA CYS A 211 20.97 -3.61 0.29
C CYS A 211 20.93 -3.77 -1.23
N GLU A 212 20.47 -2.74 -1.97
CA GLU A 212 20.35 -2.78 -3.45
C GLU A 212 21.65 -3.22 -4.13
N ASP A 213 22.78 -2.65 -3.72
CA ASP A 213 24.09 -2.92 -4.32
C ASP A 213 24.75 -4.22 -3.81
N ASP A 214 24.23 -4.78 -2.72
CA ASP A 214 24.81 -5.97 -2.07
C ASP A 214 23.72 -6.78 -1.35
N PRO A 215 23.08 -7.72 -2.06
CA PRO A 215 22.01 -8.54 -1.50
C PRO A 215 22.42 -9.38 -0.29
N THR A 216 23.72 -9.63 -0.10
CA THR A 216 24.22 -10.38 1.07
C THR A 216 24.08 -9.61 2.37
N LYS A 217 23.85 -8.29 2.29
CA LYS A 217 23.57 -7.41 3.44
C LYS A 217 22.08 -7.27 3.73
N CYS A 218 21.20 -7.85 2.91
CA CYS A 218 19.77 -7.79 3.18
C CYS A 218 19.41 -8.56 4.45
N VAL A 219 18.44 -8.02 5.19
CA VAL A 219 17.88 -8.70 6.36
C VAL A 219 16.93 -9.80 5.89
N THR A 220 17.21 -11.03 6.32
CA THR A 220 16.36 -12.20 6.07
C THR A 220 15.31 -12.38 7.16
N GLY A 221 14.23 -13.08 6.84
CA GLY A 221 13.13 -13.32 7.74
C GLY A 221 12.21 -12.11 7.96
N ALA A 222 11.56 -12.11 9.12
CA ALA A 222 10.60 -11.08 9.52
C ALA A 222 11.25 -9.69 9.56
N LYS A 223 10.70 -8.78 8.76
CA LYS A 223 11.14 -7.38 8.67
C LYS A 223 10.06 -6.42 9.15
N GLN A 224 10.50 -5.33 9.78
CA GLN A 224 9.65 -4.22 10.20
C GLN A 224 9.15 -3.44 8.98
N MET A 225 8.15 -2.58 9.17
CA MET A 225 7.89 -1.49 8.22
C MET A 225 9.12 -0.58 8.07
N ILE A 226 9.20 0.14 6.96
CA ILE A 226 10.17 1.21 6.76
C ILE A 226 9.69 2.46 7.50
N ALA A 227 10.45 2.92 8.51
CA ALA A 227 10.32 4.24 9.12
C ALA A 227 11.48 5.11 8.64
N TRP A 228 11.18 6.10 7.81
CA TRP A 228 12.17 6.93 7.11
C TRP A 228 11.71 8.38 6.99
N HIS A 229 12.67 9.31 7.00
CA HIS A 229 12.44 10.77 6.94
C HIS A 229 11.53 11.34 8.05
N GLN A 230 11.57 10.74 9.23
CA GLN A 230 10.88 11.21 10.43
C GLN A 230 11.84 11.99 11.34
N SER A 231 11.32 12.79 12.26
CA SER A 231 12.18 13.53 13.22
C SER A 231 12.72 12.60 14.30
N THR A 232 11.96 11.57 14.69
CA THR A 232 12.43 10.47 15.54
C THR A 232 11.84 9.13 15.10
N GLY A 233 12.49 8.03 15.49
CA GLY A 233 11.98 6.67 15.28
C GLY A 233 12.22 6.08 13.89
N ASN A 234 13.09 6.67 13.07
CA ASN A 234 13.55 6.01 11.85
C ASN A 234 14.25 4.69 12.19
N ASN A 235 14.08 3.68 11.34
CA ASN A 235 14.73 2.37 11.49
C ASN A 235 15.65 2.03 10.31
N ILE A 236 15.75 2.90 9.32
CA ILE A 236 16.65 2.79 8.19
C ILE A 236 17.19 4.18 7.82
N GLU A 237 18.46 4.22 7.43
CA GLU A 237 19.12 5.39 6.85
C GLU A 237 19.62 5.02 5.46
N THR A 238 19.55 5.97 4.54
CA THR A 238 20.01 5.78 3.15
C THR A 238 20.92 6.93 2.74
N ASP A 239 21.84 6.65 1.82
CA ASP A 239 22.70 7.68 1.25
C ASP A 239 21.88 8.70 0.44
N PRO A 240 22.40 9.93 0.24
CA PRO A 240 21.71 10.94 -0.55
C PRO A 240 21.34 10.43 -1.95
N GLY A 241 20.05 10.57 -2.30
CA GLY A 241 19.50 10.10 -3.58
C GLY A 241 19.03 8.65 -3.59
N MET A 242 19.28 7.89 -2.52
CA MET A 242 18.75 6.53 -2.34
C MET A 242 17.46 6.58 -1.52
N THR A 243 16.46 5.82 -1.98
CA THR A 243 15.16 5.72 -1.32
C THR A 243 14.92 4.26 -0.93
N PRO A 244 14.70 3.94 0.35
CA PRO A 244 14.34 2.58 0.75
C PRO A 244 12.90 2.30 0.30
N ASN A 245 12.65 1.14 -0.30
CA ASN A 245 11.34 0.79 -0.84
C ASN A 245 10.96 -0.66 -0.47
N TYR A 246 9.67 -0.98 -0.55
CA TYR A 246 9.14 -2.34 -0.32
C TYR A 246 9.39 -3.22 -1.54
N ASN A 247 10.67 -3.46 -1.83
CA ASN A 247 11.13 -4.29 -2.94
C ASN A 247 12.55 -4.83 -2.66
N GLN A 248 13.19 -5.36 -3.71
CA GLN A 248 14.51 -5.99 -3.62
C GLN A 248 15.60 -5.06 -3.08
N LYS A 249 15.47 -3.74 -3.19
CA LYS A 249 16.41 -2.76 -2.61
C LYS A 249 16.58 -2.90 -1.10
N CYS A 250 15.60 -3.49 -0.43
CA CYS A 250 15.62 -3.75 1.00
C CYS A 250 15.34 -5.23 1.33
N GLY A 251 15.54 -6.13 0.36
CA GLY A 251 15.46 -7.57 0.57
C GLY A 251 14.05 -8.13 0.73
N TRP A 252 13.01 -7.41 0.29
CA TRP A 252 11.68 -8.01 0.11
C TRP A 252 11.58 -8.67 -1.25
N ALA A 253 10.93 -9.82 -1.31
CA ALA A 253 10.51 -10.44 -2.56
C ALA A 253 9.10 -9.98 -2.92
N GLU A 254 8.77 -9.96 -4.21
CA GLU A 254 7.41 -9.70 -4.69
C GLU A 254 6.44 -10.77 -4.15
N GLY A 255 5.28 -10.34 -3.64
CA GLY A 255 4.25 -11.23 -3.14
C GLY A 255 4.38 -11.56 -1.65
N ALA A 256 3.92 -12.76 -1.27
CA ALA A 256 3.89 -13.23 0.12
C ALA A 256 5.31 -13.46 0.67
N GLN A 257 5.57 -13.02 1.91
CA GLN A 257 6.84 -13.26 2.59
C GLN A 257 6.74 -14.58 3.40
N THR A 258 7.43 -15.63 2.95
CA THR A 258 7.30 -16.99 3.50
C THR A 258 8.32 -17.34 4.58
N ASP A 259 9.36 -16.52 4.74
CA ASP A 259 10.48 -16.70 5.67
C ASP A 259 10.27 -16.00 7.03
N ILE A 260 9.10 -15.43 7.28
CA ILE A 260 8.80 -14.55 8.41
C ILE A 260 8.48 -15.26 9.74
N PHE A 261 8.55 -16.59 9.78
CA PHE A 261 8.13 -17.40 10.94
C PHE A 261 9.32 -17.80 11.82
N GLU A 262 9.04 -18.06 13.10
CA GLU A 262 10.03 -18.63 14.02
C GLU A 262 10.59 -19.97 13.46
N GLY A 263 11.90 -20.17 13.61
CA GLY A 263 12.58 -21.36 13.11
C GLY A 263 12.92 -21.35 11.60
N GLY A 264 12.61 -20.27 10.88
CA GLY A 264 12.98 -20.10 9.46
C GLY A 264 12.31 -21.10 8.50
N GLU A 265 12.73 -21.08 7.24
CA GLU A 265 12.23 -22.00 6.18
C GLU A 265 12.58 -23.47 6.43
N ASP A 266 13.56 -23.76 7.29
CA ASP A 266 14.07 -25.11 7.60
C ASP A 266 13.07 -26.04 8.33
N SER A 267 11.89 -25.53 8.69
CA SER A 267 10.87 -26.31 9.41
C SER A 267 9.84 -26.99 8.50
N LEU A 268 9.91 -26.80 7.17
CA LEU A 268 9.09 -27.54 6.21
C LEU A 268 9.86 -28.76 5.66
N GLY A 269 9.81 -29.87 6.41
CA GLY A 269 9.95 -31.22 5.83
C GLY A 269 11.38 -31.68 5.51
N GLY A 270 12.18 -31.94 6.55
CA GLY A 270 13.33 -32.84 6.44
C GLY A 270 12.90 -34.30 6.27
N GLU A 271 12.43 -34.68 5.08
CA GLU A 271 12.54 -36.07 4.62
C GLU A 271 13.87 -36.25 3.90
N THR A 272 14.77 -36.98 4.55
CA THR A 272 16.04 -37.45 3.99
C THR A 272 15.79 -38.36 2.78
N GLY A 273 15.73 -37.77 1.59
CA GLY A 273 15.72 -38.47 0.30
C GLY A 273 17.10 -38.42 -0.35
N SER A 274 17.87 -39.50 -0.17
CA SER A 274 19.18 -39.72 -0.80
C SER A 274 19.09 -39.57 -2.33
N ALA A 275 19.90 -38.68 -2.89
CA ALA A 275 20.03 -38.49 -4.33
C ALA A 275 20.71 -39.71 -4.99
N THR A 276 20.02 -40.34 -5.94
CA THR A 276 20.65 -41.12 -7.02
C THR A 276 20.13 -40.65 -8.37
N HIS A 277 21.08 -40.28 -9.22
CA HIS A 277 20.91 -39.92 -10.62
C HIS A 277 20.20 -41.00 -11.43
N ALA A 278 19.19 -40.62 -12.21
CA ALA A 278 18.83 -41.29 -13.45
C ALA A 278 18.31 -40.28 -14.49
N THR A 279 18.84 -40.40 -15.70
CA THR A 279 18.66 -39.61 -16.93
C THR A 279 17.24 -39.74 -17.52
N PRO A 280 16.78 -38.79 -18.37
CA PRO A 280 15.42 -38.80 -18.90
C PRO A 280 15.33 -39.61 -20.20
N SER A 281 14.30 -40.45 -20.31
CA SER A 281 13.88 -41.09 -21.55
C SER A 281 12.49 -40.60 -21.96
N THR A 282 12.46 -40.06 -23.17
CA THR A 282 11.30 -39.61 -23.93
C THR A 282 10.35 -40.77 -24.23
N SER A 283 9.06 -40.59 -23.98
CA SER A 283 8.04 -41.20 -24.86
C SER A 283 6.75 -40.37 -24.84
N SER A 284 6.37 -40.01 -26.06
CA SER A 284 5.11 -39.40 -26.44
C SER A 284 4.01 -40.45 -26.49
N SER A 285 2.82 -40.11 -26.01
CA SER A 285 1.58 -40.68 -26.55
C SER A 285 0.43 -39.68 -26.41
N THR A 286 -0.17 -39.41 -27.56
CA THR A 286 -1.42 -38.70 -27.78
C THR A 286 -2.60 -39.55 -27.33
N SER A 287 -3.64 -38.93 -26.79
CA SER A 287 -5.04 -39.28 -27.09
C SER A 287 -5.98 -38.17 -26.62
N ALA A 288 -6.78 -37.69 -27.57
CA ALA A 288 -7.87 -36.76 -27.40
C ALA A 288 -9.11 -37.50 -26.88
N VAL A 289 -9.90 -36.83 -26.04
CA VAL A 289 -11.33 -37.16 -25.85
C VAL A 289 -12.11 -35.86 -25.62
N SER A 290 -13.21 -35.74 -26.35
CA SER A 290 -14.12 -34.59 -26.46
C SER A 290 -15.32 -34.67 -25.50
N ALA A 291 -16.03 -33.53 -25.42
CA ALA A 291 -17.38 -33.29 -24.92
C ALA A 291 -17.51 -33.17 -23.38
N GLU A 292 -18.32 -32.27 -22.80
CA GLU A 292 -19.55 -31.65 -23.30
C GLU A 292 -19.87 -30.39 -22.48
N SER A 293 -20.44 -29.39 -23.14
CA SER A 293 -20.90 -28.12 -22.56
C SER A 293 -22.34 -28.30 -22.07
N THR A 294 -22.58 -28.04 -20.78
CA THR A 294 -23.93 -27.90 -20.23
C THR A 294 -24.17 -26.44 -19.86
N GLY A 295 -25.10 -25.82 -20.58
CA GLY A 295 -25.51 -24.44 -20.40
C GLY A 295 -26.29 -24.24 -19.10
N ILE A 296 -25.93 -23.19 -18.37
CA ILE A 296 -26.74 -22.66 -17.27
C ILE A 296 -27.52 -21.45 -17.78
N ALA A 297 -28.82 -21.51 -17.51
CA ALA A 297 -29.85 -20.62 -18.01
C ALA A 297 -29.71 -19.19 -17.48
N LEU A 298 -29.86 -18.24 -18.41
CA LEU A 298 -29.98 -16.81 -18.20
C LEU A 298 -31.37 -16.48 -17.62
N ILE A 299 -31.44 -16.08 -16.34
CA ILE A 299 -32.67 -15.50 -15.79
C ILE A 299 -32.73 -14.02 -16.19
N LYS A 300 -33.61 -13.73 -17.17
CA LYS A 300 -34.07 -12.37 -17.47
C LYS A 300 -35.07 -11.95 -16.40
N ALA A 301 -34.76 -10.90 -15.64
CA ALA A 301 -35.76 -10.13 -14.91
C ALA A 301 -36.12 -8.88 -15.72
N GLN A 302 -37.39 -8.78 -16.13
CA GLN A 302 -37.96 -7.60 -16.78
C GLN A 302 -38.44 -6.58 -15.74
N VAL A 303 -37.94 -5.35 -15.90
CA VAL A 303 -38.63 -4.05 -15.92
C VAL A 303 -39.75 -3.77 -14.91
N SER A 304 -39.53 -2.71 -14.11
CA SER A 304 -40.59 -1.76 -13.75
C SER A 304 -40.01 -0.35 -13.78
N GLY A 305 -40.46 0.45 -14.75
CA GLY A 305 -40.06 1.84 -14.93
C GLY A 305 -40.90 2.81 -14.11
N TYR A 306 -40.31 3.94 -13.74
CA TYR A 306 -40.95 5.20 -13.35
C TYR A 306 -39.98 6.37 -13.67
N PRO A 307 -40.48 7.62 -13.77
CA PRO A 307 -40.18 8.48 -14.90
C PRO A 307 -38.96 9.37 -14.72
N VAL A 308 -38.41 9.74 -15.88
CA VAL A 308 -37.45 10.82 -16.10
C VAL A 308 -38.08 12.15 -15.70
N SER A 309 -37.40 12.92 -14.85
CA SER A 309 -37.61 14.38 -14.78
C SER A 309 -36.35 15.14 -14.36
N ALA A 310 -36.13 16.19 -15.16
CA ALA A 310 -35.36 17.40 -14.89
C ALA A 310 -33.83 17.28 -14.72
N SER A 311 -33.15 17.52 -15.84
CA SER A 311 -31.78 18.04 -15.95
C SER A 311 -31.59 19.31 -15.13
N VAL A 312 -30.73 19.27 -14.11
CA VAL A 312 -30.17 20.47 -13.46
C VAL A 312 -28.82 20.75 -14.09
N SER A 313 -28.76 21.81 -14.90
CA SER A 313 -27.52 22.38 -15.42
C SER A 313 -26.77 23.05 -14.27
N MET A 314 -25.60 22.51 -13.90
CA MET A 314 -24.66 23.22 -13.02
C MET A 314 -23.80 24.15 -13.88
N SER A 315 -23.97 25.45 -13.66
CA SER A 315 -23.10 26.48 -14.25
C SER A 315 -21.73 26.49 -13.55
N PRO A 316 -20.63 26.76 -14.28
CA PRO A 316 -19.30 26.82 -13.70
C PRO A 316 -19.13 28.06 -12.81
N VAL A 317 -18.58 27.85 -11.61
CA VAL A 317 -18.16 28.93 -10.70
C VAL A 317 -16.81 29.48 -11.19
N PRO A 318 -16.64 30.80 -11.35
CA PRO A 318 -15.39 31.38 -11.82
C PRO A 318 -14.32 31.33 -10.72
N SER A 319 -13.21 30.63 -11.00
CA SER A 319 -12.00 30.65 -10.19
C SER A 319 -11.29 32.00 -10.34
N LYS A 320 -11.09 32.70 -9.21
CA LYS A 320 -10.27 33.92 -9.17
C LYS A 320 -8.79 33.54 -9.30
N PRO A 321 -7.99 34.25 -10.11
CA PRO A 321 -6.57 33.98 -10.25
C PRO A 321 -5.81 34.36 -8.98
N CYS A 322 -5.00 33.44 -8.48
CA CYS A 322 -4.10 33.66 -7.36
C CYS A 322 -2.92 34.54 -7.81
N THR A 323 -2.92 35.81 -7.41
CA THR A 323 -1.82 36.74 -7.71
C THR A 323 -0.58 36.38 -6.91
N ARG A 324 0.47 36.00 -7.63
CA ARG A 324 1.84 35.78 -7.16
C ARG A 324 2.38 37.04 -6.47
N ARG A 325 2.60 37.00 -5.15
CA ARG A 325 3.40 38.01 -4.45
C ARG A 325 4.88 37.80 -4.76
N GLN A 326 5.51 38.80 -5.36
CA GLN A 326 6.97 38.88 -5.48
C GLN A 326 7.61 39.10 -4.09
N PRO A 327 8.78 38.50 -3.80
CA PRO A 327 9.53 38.80 -2.59
C PRO A 327 10.14 40.21 -2.66
N ARG A 328 9.98 40.97 -1.57
CA ARG A 328 10.63 42.27 -1.37
C ARG A 328 12.14 42.07 -1.23
N ALA A 329 12.91 42.82 -2.03
CA ALA A 329 14.34 42.99 -1.84
C ALA A 329 14.63 43.69 -0.50
N SER A 330 15.53 43.10 0.31
CA SER A 330 16.04 43.69 1.54
C SER A 330 17.17 44.67 1.21
N ALA A 331 17.00 45.93 1.60
CA ALA A 331 18.01 46.97 1.45
C ALA A 331 19.13 46.79 2.50
N ARG A 332 20.37 46.57 2.03
CA ARG A 332 21.58 46.68 2.86
C ARG A 332 21.93 48.15 3.06
N ALA A 333 21.98 48.57 4.32
CA ALA A 333 22.51 49.86 4.73
C ALA A 333 24.05 49.89 4.58
N VAL A 334 24.54 50.94 3.93
CA VAL A 334 25.95 51.31 3.86
C VAL A 334 26.33 52.02 5.17
N VAL A 335 27.32 51.48 5.89
CA VAL A 335 27.98 52.20 6.99
C VAL A 335 29.35 52.65 6.48
N GLN A 336 29.47 53.97 6.26
CA GLN A 336 30.76 54.66 6.13
C GLN A 336 31.51 54.58 7.47
N ARG A 337 32.76 54.10 7.45
CA ARG A 337 33.74 54.39 8.50
C ARG A 337 34.64 55.52 8.03
N ARG A 338 34.62 56.62 8.77
CA ARG A 338 35.70 57.61 8.86
C ARG A 338 36.50 57.29 10.13
N ALA A 339 37.77 56.95 9.95
CA ALA A 339 38.93 57.24 10.79
C ALA A 339 40.11 56.47 10.19
#